data_AF-A0A6D2I7U2-F1
#
_entry.id   AF-A0A6D2I7U2-F1
#
_cell.length_a   1.000
_cell.length_b   1.000
_cell.length_c   1.000
_cell.angle_alpha   90.00
_cell.angle_beta   90.00
_cell.angle_gamma   90.00
#
_symmetry.space_group_name_H-M   'P 1'
#
loop_
_entity.id
_entity.type
_entity.pdbx_description
1 polymer ?
#
loop_
_entity_poly.entity_id
_entity_poly.type
_entity_poly.pdbx_seq_one_letter_code
_entity_poly.pdbx_strand_id
1 'polypeptide(L)'
;MIESDEDPLWQAEERENLEEVSARGLEFVKWLWKRPEKEIAVVSHGIFLQETLRALHKKFGVPLEDSDLERFANCELRPIRLEESDMEAVALSTYNCRKYVTPPSTSLYSLE
;
A
#
# COMPACT_ATOMS: atom_id res chain seq x y z
N MET A 1 8.66 9.19 -18.31
CA MET A 1 9.97 8.50 -18.29
C MET A 1 10.64 8.95 -17.00
N ILE A 2 11.21 8.04 -16.20
CA ILE A 2 11.92 8.44 -14.98
C ILE A 2 13.19 9.18 -15.43
N GLU A 3 13.39 10.39 -14.91
CA GLU A 3 14.44 11.30 -15.37
C GLU A 3 15.82 10.95 -14.78
N SER A 4 15.86 10.17 -13.70
CA SER A 4 17.08 9.79 -12.98
C SER A 4 16.88 8.48 -12.20
N ASP A 5 17.91 7.64 -12.14
CA ASP A 5 17.96 6.43 -11.30
C ASP A 5 18.42 6.73 -9.85
N GLU A 6 18.73 7.99 -9.53
CA GLU A 6 19.09 8.41 -8.18
C GLU A 6 17.89 8.23 -7.23
N ASP A 7 18.10 7.54 -6.11
CA ASP A 7 17.14 7.45 -5.01
C ASP A 7 17.57 8.39 -3.88
N PRO A 8 17.07 9.65 -3.86
CA PRO A 8 17.47 10.63 -2.85
C PRO A 8 16.98 10.28 -1.44
N LEU A 9 16.08 9.31 -1.30
CA LEU A 9 15.55 8.86 -0.01
C LEU A 9 16.30 7.64 0.54
N TRP A 10 17.14 7.01 -0.28
CA TRP A 10 17.94 5.87 0.16
C TRP A 10 19.10 6.32 1.05
N GLN A 11 19.26 5.64 2.19
CA GLN A 11 20.35 5.82 3.13
C GLN A 11 21.01 4.45 3.38
N ALA A 12 22.35 4.38 3.34
CA ALA A 12 23.05 3.10 3.43
C ALA A 12 23.07 2.53 4.86
N GLU A 13 23.15 3.42 5.85
CA GLU A 13 23.34 3.07 7.26
C GLU A 13 22.01 3.00 8.04
N GLU A 14 20.98 3.68 7.57
CA GLU A 14 19.71 3.82 8.26
C GLU A 14 18.56 3.35 7.39
N ARG A 15 17.74 2.46 7.95
CA ARG A 15 16.53 2.00 7.30
C ARG A 15 15.39 2.98 7.58
N GLU A 16 14.66 3.38 6.53
CA GLU A 16 13.41 4.14 6.64
C GLU A 16 12.48 3.52 7.69
N ASN A 17 12.04 4.32 8.64
CA ASN A 17 11.16 3.86 9.71
C ASN A 17 9.69 3.82 9.24
N LEU A 18 8.81 3.11 9.97
CA LEU A 18 7.43 2.92 9.54
C LEU A 18 6.60 4.22 9.50
N GLU A 19 6.96 5.22 10.30
CA GLU A 19 6.29 6.52 10.32
C GLU A 19 6.65 7.34 9.06
N GLU A 20 7.91 7.28 8.63
CA GLU A 20 8.37 7.86 7.37
C GLU A 20 7.72 7.18 6.17
N VAL A 21 7.66 5.85 6.16
CA VAL A 21 6.93 5.08 5.12
C VAL A 21 5.47 5.50 5.07
N SER A 22 4.81 5.63 6.24
CA SER A 22 3.42 6.08 6.36
C SER A 22 3.23 7.49 5.79
N ALA A 23 4.15 8.41 6.11
CA ALA A 23 4.11 9.78 5.61
C ALA A 23 4.24 9.82 4.08
N ARG A 24 5.19 9.06 3.50
CA ARG A 24 5.31 8.93 2.05
C ARG A 24 4.10 8.28 1.41
N GLY A 25 3.51 7.27 2.06
CA GLY A 25 2.26 6.66 1.63
C GLY A 25 1.14 7.69 1.46
N LEU A 26 0.98 8.59 2.43
CA LEU A 26 -0.02 9.66 2.35
C LEU A 26 0.28 10.68 1.24
N GLU A 27 1.54 11.11 1.08
CA GLU A 27 1.91 12.02 -0.01
C GLU A 27 1.73 11.37 -1.38
N PHE A 28 2.03 10.07 -1.50
CA PHE A 28 1.77 9.28 -2.69
C PHE A 28 0.28 9.23 -3.03
N VAL A 29 -0.60 8.98 -2.05
CA VAL A 29 -2.05 9.00 -2.27
C VAL A 29 -2.56 10.38 -2.66
N LYS A 30 -2.06 11.45 -2.04
CA LYS A 30 -2.38 12.84 -2.46
C LYS A 30 -1.94 13.14 -3.89
N TRP A 31 -0.80 12.61 -4.31
CA TRP A 31 -0.33 12.73 -5.69
C TRP A 31 -1.23 11.95 -6.64
N LEU A 32 -1.59 10.70 -6.30
CA LEU A 32 -2.56 9.90 -7.05
C LEU A 32 -3.91 10.60 -7.18
N TRP A 33 -4.38 11.29 -6.16
CA TRP A 33 -5.65 12.00 -6.18
C TRP A 33 -5.73 13.11 -7.26
N LYS A 34 -4.58 13.68 -7.62
CA LYS A 34 -4.49 14.74 -8.66
C LYS A 34 -4.49 14.18 -10.08
N ARG A 35 -4.45 12.86 -10.22
CA ARG A 35 -4.45 12.17 -11.51
C ARG A 35 -5.84 12.28 -12.16
N PRO A 36 -5.95 12.47 -13.48
CA PRO A 36 -7.23 12.47 -14.17
C PRO A 36 -7.85 11.07 -14.32
N GLU A 37 -7.06 10.01 -14.11
CA GLU A 37 -7.52 8.62 -14.20
C GLU A 37 -8.46 8.24 -13.04
N LYS A 38 -9.57 7.56 -13.36
CA LYS A 38 -10.58 7.13 -12.37
C LYS A 38 -10.26 5.79 -11.71
N GLU A 39 -9.59 4.90 -12.44
CA GLU A 39 -9.21 3.57 -12.00
C GLU A 39 -7.70 3.44 -12.14
N ILE A 40 -7.00 3.28 -11.03
CA ILE A 40 -5.54 3.24 -10.99
C ILE A 40 -5.09 1.94 -10.33
N ALA A 41 -4.30 1.15 -11.05
CA ALA A 41 -3.61 -0.01 -10.48
C ALA A 41 -2.24 0.42 -9.95
N VAL A 42 -1.98 0.13 -8.67
CA VAL A 42 -0.68 0.38 -8.02
C VAL A 42 0.00 -0.95 -7.76
N VAL A 43 1.22 -1.12 -8.29
CA VAL A 43 2.10 -2.25 -7.98
C VAL A 43 3.25 -1.74 -7.14
N SER A 44 3.39 -2.27 -5.92
CA SER A 44 4.43 -1.85 -4.97
C SER A 44 4.74 -2.99 -3.99
N HIS A 45 5.57 -2.71 -2.99
CA HIS A 45 5.96 -3.67 -1.96
C HIS A 45 4.94 -3.73 -0.82
N GLY A 46 4.79 -4.92 -0.23
CA GLY A 46 3.75 -5.17 0.76
C GLY A 46 3.83 -4.30 2.01
N ILE A 47 5.04 -3.94 2.48
CA ILE A 47 5.19 -3.07 3.66
C ILE A 47 4.78 -1.62 3.35
N PHE A 48 5.12 -1.12 2.15
CA PHE A 48 4.76 0.23 1.72
C PHE A 48 3.24 0.36 1.58
N LEU A 49 2.60 -0.63 0.93
CA LEU A 49 1.14 -0.66 0.78
C LEU A 49 0.43 -0.79 2.14
N GLN A 50 0.96 -1.62 3.03
CA GLN A 50 0.42 -1.82 4.38
C GLN A 50 0.46 -0.52 5.20
N GLU A 51 1.62 0.13 5.31
CA GLU A 51 1.76 1.36 6.09
C GLU A 51 0.96 2.52 5.46
N THR A 52 0.83 2.56 4.13
CA THR A 52 -0.08 3.50 3.45
C THR A 52 -1.53 3.30 3.88
N LEU A 53 -2.02 2.05 3.91
CA LEU A 53 -3.38 1.74 4.35
C LEU A 53 -3.60 2.08 5.83
N ARG A 54 -2.62 1.77 6.69
CA ARG A 54 -2.67 2.11 8.12
C ARG A 54 -2.74 3.63 8.34
N ALA A 55 -1.96 4.38 7.57
CA ALA A 55 -1.96 5.84 7.63
C ALA A 55 -3.31 6.42 7.20
N LEU A 56 -3.91 5.88 6.12
CA LEU A 56 -5.26 6.26 5.69
C LEU A 56 -6.31 5.94 6.76
N HIS A 57 -6.30 4.72 7.32
CA HIS A 57 -7.19 4.32 8.40
C HIS A 57 -7.11 5.27 9.59
N LYS A 58 -5.90 5.51 10.10
CA LYS A 58 -5.68 6.38 11.27
C LYS A 58 -6.12 7.82 11.01
N LYS A 59 -5.88 8.34 9.81
CA LYS A 59 -6.11 9.76 9.49
C LYS A 59 -7.56 10.09 9.14
N PHE A 60 -8.22 9.21 8.40
CA PHE A 60 -9.55 9.47 7.83
C PHE A 60 -10.65 8.61 8.45
N GLY A 61 -10.33 7.80 9.48
CA GLY A 61 -11.30 6.93 10.16
C GLY A 61 -11.89 5.88 9.23
N VAL A 62 -11.11 5.47 8.23
CA VAL A 62 -11.53 4.54 7.19
C VAL A 62 -11.95 3.21 7.85
N PRO A 63 -13.16 2.67 7.63
CA PRO A 63 -13.60 1.43 8.24
C PRO A 63 -12.94 0.23 7.55
N LEU A 64 -11.63 0.09 7.76
CA LEU A 64 -10.88 -1.11 7.45
C LEU A 64 -10.97 -2.04 8.65
N GLU A 65 -11.26 -3.32 8.38
CA GLU A 65 -11.08 -4.36 9.37
C GLU A 65 -9.57 -4.48 9.68
N ASP A 66 -9.21 -4.88 10.89
CA ASP A 66 -7.79 -5.07 11.27
C ASP A 66 -7.07 -6.04 10.31
N SER A 67 -7.81 -7.03 9.76
CA SER A 67 -7.29 -7.97 8.77
C SER A 67 -6.87 -7.31 7.45
N ASP A 68 -7.46 -6.18 7.07
CA ASP A 68 -7.08 -5.42 5.87
C ASP A 68 -5.82 -4.57 6.08
N LEU A 69 -5.35 -4.46 7.33
CA LEU A 69 -4.11 -3.77 7.71
C LEU A 69 -2.94 -4.74 7.93
N GLU A 70 -3.16 -6.03 7.63
CA GLU A 70 -2.11 -7.03 7.58
C GLU A 70 -1.21 -6.84 6.35
N ARG A 71 0.00 -7.41 6.42
CA ARG A 71 0.96 -7.35 5.32
C ARG A 71 0.38 -8.04 4.08
N PHE A 72 0.55 -7.43 2.91
CA PHE A 72 0.17 -8.02 1.63
C PHE A 72 1.00 -9.27 1.36
N ALA A 73 0.34 -10.35 0.94
CA ALA A 73 1.00 -11.49 0.32
C ALA A 73 1.48 -11.16 -1.10
N ASN A 74 2.37 -11.99 -1.64
CA ASN A 74 2.87 -11.82 -3.00
C ASN A 74 1.69 -11.86 -4.00
N CYS A 75 1.62 -10.84 -4.86
CA CYS A 75 0.54 -10.66 -5.85
C CYS A 75 -0.86 -10.56 -5.24
N GLU A 76 -1.00 -10.26 -3.94
CA GLU A 76 -2.30 -9.95 -3.35
C GLU A 76 -2.83 -8.62 -3.89
N LEU A 77 -4.10 -8.60 -4.27
CA LEU A 77 -4.80 -7.41 -4.73
C LEU A 77 -5.83 -6.97 -3.69
N ARG A 78 -5.71 -5.73 -3.24
CA ARG A 78 -6.72 -5.05 -2.42
C ARG A 78 -7.25 -3.82 -3.18
N PRO A 79 -8.49 -3.87 -3.69
CA PRO A 79 -9.14 -2.72 -4.29
C PRO A 79 -9.50 -1.73 -3.20
N ILE A 80 -9.28 -0.45 -3.50
CA ILE A 80 -9.56 0.68 -2.61
C ILE A 80 -10.38 1.69 -3.38
N ARG A 81 -11.46 2.18 -2.78
CA ARG A 81 -12.28 3.26 -3.32
C ARG A 81 -12.07 4.51 -2.47
N LEU A 82 -11.69 5.60 -3.13
CA LEU A 82 -11.49 6.91 -2.53
C LEU A 82 -12.50 7.88 -3.17
N GLU A 83 -13.23 8.63 -2.36
CA GLU A 83 -14.20 9.67 -2.72
C GLU A 83 -13.69 11.05 -2.29
N GLU A 84 -14.22 12.13 -2.88
CA GLU A 84 -13.79 13.50 -2.58
C GLU A 84 -14.07 13.89 -1.13
N SER A 85 -15.15 13.34 -0.57
CA SER A 85 -15.39 13.39 0.87
C SER A 85 -14.29 12.71 1.66
N ASP A 86 -13.62 11.66 1.19
CA ASP A 86 -12.64 10.88 1.98
C ASP A 86 -11.37 11.66 2.32
N MET A 87 -11.14 12.79 1.65
CA MET A 87 -10.10 13.74 2.01
C MET A 87 -10.52 14.69 3.16
N GLU A 88 -11.81 14.75 3.50
CA GLU A 88 -12.38 15.43 4.67
C GLU A 88 -13.06 14.49 5.71
N ALA A 89 -13.51 13.29 5.32
CA ALA A 89 -14.01 12.12 6.05
C ALA A 89 -14.79 11.23 5.06
N VAL A 90 -14.50 9.90 4.95
CA VAL A 90 -15.46 8.80 4.60
C VAL A 90 -14.75 7.47 4.25
N ALA A 91 -15.59 6.45 4.15
CA ALA A 91 -15.41 5.03 4.27
C ALA A 91 -14.91 4.30 3.01
N LEU A 92 -13.92 3.44 3.22
CA LEU A 92 -13.39 2.49 2.25
C LEU A 92 -14.14 1.17 2.31
N SER A 93 -14.37 0.58 1.13
CA SER A 93 -14.73 -0.82 1.01
C SER A 93 -13.57 -1.55 0.35
N THR A 94 -12.95 -2.45 1.10
CA THR A 94 -11.94 -3.40 0.63
C THR A 94 -12.64 -4.71 0.27
N TYR A 95 -12.26 -5.31 -0.86
CA TYR A 95 -12.63 -6.68 -1.19
C TYR A 95 -11.33 -7.46 -1.36
N ASN A 96 -10.94 -8.23 -0.33
CA ASN A 96 -9.71 -9.02 -0.41
C ASN A 96 -9.85 -10.10 -1.49
N CYS A 97 -9.15 -9.94 -2.61
CA CYS A 97 -9.15 -10.88 -3.73
C CYS A 97 -8.08 -11.97 -3.55
N ARG A 98 -8.03 -12.60 -2.38
CA ARG A 98 -7.13 -13.76 -2.12
C ARG A 98 -7.42 -14.99 -2.99
N LYS A 99 -8.56 -15.01 -3.71
CA LYS A 99 -9.06 -16.19 -4.45
C LYS A 99 -8.28 -16.54 -5.73
N TYR A 100 -7.35 -15.70 -6.18
CA TYR A 100 -6.61 -15.93 -7.43
C TYR A 100 -5.12 -16.24 -7.24
N VAL A 101 -4.64 -16.26 -5.99
CA VAL A 101 -3.26 -16.64 -5.68
C VAL A 101 -3.29 -18.06 -5.12
N THR A 102 -2.84 -19.03 -5.91
CA THR A 102 -2.54 -20.38 -5.40
C THR A 102 -1.64 -20.25 -4.17
N PRO A 103 -1.82 -21.06 -3.11
CA PRO A 103 -0.99 -20.97 -1.92
C PRO A 103 0.49 -21.05 -2.32
N PRO A 104 1.37 -20.29 -1.65
CA PRO A 104 2.80 -20.35 -1.95
C PRO A 104 3.23 -21.82 -1.88
N SER A 105 3.84 -22.29 -2.96
CA SER A 105 4.48 -23.61 -3.02
C SER A 105 5.37 -23.76 -1.79
N THR A 106 5.04 -24.72 -0.92
CA THR A 106 5.85 -25.12 0.21
C THR A 106 7.07 -25.91 -0.30
N SER A 107 7.91 -25.31 -1.14
CA SER A 107 9.22 -25.88 -1.42
C SER A 107 10.12 -25.51 -0.25
N LEU A 108 10.09 -26.35 0.79
CA LEU A 108 11.18 -26.46 1.74
C LEU A 108 12.44 -26.82 0.93
N TYR A 109 13.23 -25.83 0.57
CA TYR A 109 14.63 -26.09 0.22
C TYR A 109 15.32 -26.46 1.52
N SER A 110 15.44 -27.76 1.78
CA SER A 110 16.48 -28.27 2.68
C SER A 110 17.82 -27.93 2.02
N LEU A 111 18.53 -26.98 2.59
CA LEU A 111 19.95 -26.82 2.32
C LEU A 111 20.66 -28.02 2.98
N GLU A 112 21.09 -28.98 2.17
CA GLU A 112 22.21 -29.86 2.52
C GLU A 112 23.54 -29.11 2.30
#